data_AF-A0A7S3S0M5-F1
#
_entry.id   AF-A0A7S3S0M5-F1
#
_cell.length_a   1.000
_cell.length_b   1.000
_cell.length_c   1.000
_cell.angle_alpha   90.00
_cell.angle_beta   90.00
_cell.angle_gamma   90.00
#
_symmetry.space_group_name_H-M   'P 1'
#
loop_
_entity.id
_entity.type
_entity.pdbx_description
1 polymer ?
#
loop_
_entity_poly.entity_id
_entity_poly.type
_entity_poly.pdbx_seq_one_letter_code
_entity_poly.pdbx_strand_id
1 'polypeptide(L)'
;PKRHKSSEMSEPSSSAPDMDMATESSEAALAMASGLQAGAERAKQLLEREDYANAALEASGALQVLPSLADLAVVQGRALLQPLLDTVMTEDNAAPSRIQFKEAYEAFRLAAVMDPYNAEALMELERLSKLLELLPDDSMQAQTVVEVQEVGETDACGHNHSHAHARAPDTEWTADVIVIGGGAAGIGTAFSLTAIFGLDPSRVLVLERGEAIGTSFRSWPEEMRFISPSFNQQGWTKSFDLNSIAHGTSPAYTLHAQHPSGTQYADYINEIAEAAKLNVQLRTEVLSVAPIDGGGFNVRVRAAGEEVTKRSRYVVWAAGEFQYPRESPDAFAGAGLCTHNSRIRSWKEMPGDEYVLIGGCAAEPERLALSSDAPTRALLRAPPRALASSPAPTAPSPPRAHRVASVLSA
;
A
#
# COMPACT_ATOMS: atom_id res chain seq x y z
N PRO A 1 -3.08 6.87 98.13
CA PRO A 1 -2.14 7.92 97.66
C PRO A 1 -1.50 7.51 96.33
N LYS A 2 -1.91 8.21 95.27
CA LYS A 2 -1.64 7.93 93.86
C LYS A 2 -0.18 8.21 93.48
N ARG A 3 0.39 7.41 92.58
CA ARG A 3 1.52 7.80 91.72
C ARG A 3 1.16 7.57 90.26
N HIS A 4 1.27 8.63 89.47
CA HIS A 4 1.16 8.63 88.02
C HIS A 4 2.32 7.84 87.38
N LYS A 5 2.03 7.12 86.29
CA LYS A 5 2.96 6.87 85.17
C LYS A 5 2.17 6.82 83.86
N SER A 6 2.50 7.80 83.01
CA SER A 6 2.53 7.85 81.54
C SER A 6 1.93 6.70 80.74
N SER A 7 1.02 7.05 79.83
CA SER A 7 0.53 6.26 78.70
C SER A 7 1.46 6.41 77.49
N GLU A 8 2.01 5.32 77.00
CA GLU A 8 2.50 5.19 75.62
C GLU A 8 1.53 4.23 74.90
N MET A 9 0.87 4.73 73.85
CA MET A 9 0.15 3.91 72.88
C MET A 9 1.17 3.43 71.84
N SER A 10 1.35 2.12 71.74
CA SER A 10 2.06 1.47 70.64
C SER A 10 1.16 1.43 69.40
N GLU A 11 1.62 2.04 68.31
CA GLU A 11 1.05 1.90 66.97
C GLU A 11 1.22 0.47 66.43
N PRO A 12 0.30 -0.03 65.58
CA PRO A 12 0.48 -1.31 64.90
C PRO A 12 1.52 -1.18 63.79
N SER A 13 2.47 -2.12 63.75
CA SER A 13 3.51 -2.22 62.72
C SER A 13 2.89 -2.41 61.33
N SER A 14 3.13 -1.48 60.41
CA SER A 14 2.90 -1.68 58.99
C SER A 14 3.96 -2.65 58.43
N SER A 15 3.57 -3.89 58.15
CA SER A 15 4.34 -4.78 57.29
C SER A 15 4.42 -4.17 55.89
N ALA A 16 5.64 -3.89 55.43
CA ALA A 16 5.89 -3.54 54.03
C ALA A 16 5.40 -4.68 53.11
N PRO A 17 4.80 -4.39 51.95
CA PRO A 17 4.50 -5.44 50.97
C PRO A 17 5.80 -6.02 50.42
N ASP A 18 5.83 -7.35 50.31
CA ASP A 18 6.97 -8.22 50.03
C ASP A 18 7.71 -7.90 48.71
N MET A 19 9.02 -7.62 48.79
CA MET A 19 9.91 -7.61 47.62
C MET A 19 10.04 -8.99 46.95
N ASP A 20 9.75 -10.08 47.65
CA ASP A 20 9.84 -11.46 47.15
C ASP A 20 8.83 -11.76 46.01
N MET A 21 7.65 -11.13 46.04
CA MET A 21 6.58 -11.39 45.07
C MET A 21 6.91 -10.83 43.67
N ALA A 22 7.65 -9.71 43.59
CA ALA A 22 8.03 -9.09 42.33
C ALA A 22 9.11 -9.90 41.59
N THR A 23 10.02 -10.54 42.33
CA THR A 23 11.08 -11.39 41.78
C THR A 23 10.54 -12.72 41.27
N GLU A 24 9.63 -13.37 42.00
CA GLU A 24 8.99 -14.62 41.55
C GLU A 24 8.11 -14.41 40.28
N SER A 25 7.43 -13.26 40.20
CA SER A 25 6.64 -12.89 39.01
C SER A 25 7.50 -12.70 37.75
N SER A 26 8.71 -12.17 37.91
CA SER A 26 9.66 -11.99 36.80
C SER A 26 10.22 -13.31 36.29
N GLU A 27 10.50 -14.28 37.16
CA GLU A 27 11.04 -15.59 36.77
C GLU A 27 10.03 -16.44 35.98
N ALA A 28 8.76 -16.43 36.40
CA ALA A 28 7.69 -17.14 35.69
C ALA A 28 7.46 -16.58 34.27
N ALA A 29 7.52 -15.26 34.11
CA ALA A 29 7.42 -14.60 32.81
C ALA A 29 8.59 -14.96 31.89
N LEU A 30 9.82 -14.99 32.42
CA LEU A 30 11.03 -15.41 31.69
C LEU A 30 10.94 -16.88 31.25
N ALA A 31 10.43 -17.77 32.09
CA ALA A 31 10.26 -19.17 31.75
C ALA A 31 9.25 -19.38 30.61
N MET A 32 8.12 -18.67 30.64
CA MET A 32 7.11 -18.69 29.58
C MET A 32 7.68 -18.17 28.24
N ALA A 33 8.41 -17.05 28.28
CA ALA A 33 9.05 -16.48 27.09
C ALA A 33 10.09 -17.43 26.47
N SER A 34 10.91 -18.07 27.32
CA SER A 34 11.90 -19.07 26.90
C SER A 34 11.25 -20.29 26.23
N GLY A 35 10.13 -20.78 26.78
CA GLY A 35 9.37 -21.89 26.20
C GLY A 35 8.81 -21.57 24.82
N LEU A 36 8.25 -20.37 24.63
CA LEU A 36 7.75 -19.91 23.33
C LEU A 36 8.87 -19.73 22.31
N GLN A 37 10.00 -19.16 22.73
CA GLN A 37 11.17 -18.99 21.87
C GLN A 37 11.71 -20.34 21.39
N ALA A 38 11.79 -21.33 22.28
CA ALA A 38 12.23 -22.68 21.93
C ALA A 38 11.26 -23.37 20.96
N GLY A 39 9.95 -23.20 21.14
CA GLY A 39 8.93 -23.70 20.19
C GLY A 39 9.03 -23.06 18.81
N ALA A 40 9.20 -21.72 18.77
CA ALA A 40 9.37 -20.99 17.52
C ALA A 40 10.64 -21.44 16.76
N GLU A 41 11.74 -21.66 17.47
CA GLU A 41 12.99 -22.12 16.87
C GLU A 41 12.87 -23.54 16.30
N ARG A 42 12.21 -24.46 17.02
CA ARG A 42 11.91 -25.80 16.49
C ARG A 42 11.03 -25.76 15.25
N ALA A 43 9.99 -24.94 15.24
CA ALA A 43 9.11 -24.80 14.08
C ALA A 43 9.87 -24.26 12.85
N LYS A 44 10.77 -23.29 13.02
CA LYS A 44 11.64 -22.77 11.95
C LYS A 44 12.57 -23.85 11.39
N GLN A 45 13.23 -24.62 12.25
CA GLN A 45 14.13 -25.69 11.83
C GLN A 45 13.41 -26.80 11.06
N LEU A 46 12.17 -27.12 11.44
CA LEU A 46 11.32 -28.05 10.70
C LEU A 46 10.95 -27.48 9.32
N LEU A 47 10.61 -26.20 9.26
CA LEU A 47 10.28 -25.51 8.01
C LEU A 47 11.47 -25.44 7.04
N GLU A 48 12.68 -25.16 7.54
CA GLU A 48 13.92 -25.16 6.74
C GLU A 48 14.26 -26.53 6.15
N ARG A 49 13.81 -27.60 6.80
CA ARG A 49 13.97 -28.99 6.33
C ARG A 49 12.81 -29.47 5.45
N GLU A 50 11.89 -28.57 5.09
CA GLU A 50 10.69 -28.86 4.31
C GLU A 50 9.73 -29.87 4.97
N ASP A 51 9.83 -30.06 6.30
CA ASP A 51 8.89 -30.88 7.08
C ASP A 51 7.67 -30.04 7.49
N TYR A 52 6.83 -29.72 6.51
CA TYR A 52 5.73 -28.77 6.66
C TYR A 52 4.67 -29.22 7.66
N ALA A 53 4.36 -30.51 7.71
CA ALA A 53 3.33 -31.05 8.59
C ALA A 53 3.72 -30.88 10.07
N ASN A 54 4.97 -31.23 10.43
CA ASN A 54 5.43 -31.08 11.80
C ASN A 54 5.72 -29.61 12.15
N ALA A 55 6.21 -28.81 11.20
CA ALA A 55 6.37 -27.36 11.41
C ALA A 55 5.04 -26.69 11.76
N ALA A 56 3.96 -27.04 11.03
CA ALA A 56 2.62 -26.52 11.29
C ALA A 56 2.06 -26.98 12.65
N LEU A 57 2.29 -28.24 13.04
CA LEU A 57 1.88 -28.77 14.34
C LEU A 57 2.61 -28.08 15.50
N GLU A 58 3.94 -27.94 15.42
CA GLU A 58 4.75 -27.28 16.45
C GLU A 58 4.34 -25.81 16.60
N ALA A 59 4.17 -25.10 15.48
CA ALA A 59 3.70 -23.71 15.49
C ALA A 59 2.29 -23.59 16.10
N SER A 60 1.37 -24.46 15.70
CA SER A 60 -0.01 -24.47 16.25
C SER A 60 -0.02 -24.72 17.75
N GLY A 61 0.83 -25.62 18.25
CA GLY A 61 1.00 -25.88 19.68
C GLY A 61 1.48 -24.64 20.44
N ALA A 62 2.49 -23.95 19.92
CA ALA A 62 3.02 -22.73 20.55
C ALA A 62 1.99 -21.58 20.56
N LEU A 63 1.15 -21.47 19.53
CA LEU A 63 0.14 -20.41 19.41
C LEU A 63 -1.09 -20.61 20.30
N GLN A 64 -1.26 -21.77 20.96
CA GLN A 64 -2.38 -21.99 21.90
C GLN A 64 -2.37 -21.02 23.09
N VAL A 65 -1.24 -20.35 23.35
CA VAL A 65 -1.09 -19.35 24.40
C VAL A 65 -1.76 -18.01 24.07
N LEU A 66 -2.09 -17.75 22.80
CA LEU A 66 -2.56 -16.45 22.33
C LEU A 66 -3.79 -15.91 23.10
N PRO A 67 -4.82 -16.71 23.44
CA PRO A 67 -5.94 -16.21 24.24
C PRO A 67 -5.50 -15.71 25.62
N SER A 68 -4.59 -16.42 26.29
CA SER A 68 -4.05 -15.97 27.59
C SER A 68 -3.20 -14.72 27.47
N LEU A 69 -2.43 -14.57 26.38
CA LEU A 69 -1.72 -13.31 26.10
C LEU A 69 -2.68 -12.17 25.79
N ALA A 70 -3.80 -12.44 25.10
CA ALA A 70 -4.85 -11.46 24.86
C ALA A 70 -5.45 -10.96 26.18
N ASP A 71 -5.75 -11.85 27.12
CA ASP A 71 -6.23 -11.46 28.45
C ASP A 71 -5.22 -10.59 29.21
N LEU A 72 -3.92 -10.91 29.13
CA LEU A 72 -2.87 -10.07 29.73
C LEU A 72 -2.79 -8.68 29.09
N ALA A 73 -2.95 -8.60 27.77
CA ALA A 73 -2.98 -7.33 27.05
C ALA A 73 -4.24 -6.51 27.40
N VAL A 74 -5.39 -7.13 27.65
CA VAL A 74 -6.59 -6.47 28.21
C VAL A 74 -6.29 -5.91 29.61
N VAL A 75 -5.65 -6.69 30.49
CA VAL A 75 -5.24 -6.23 31.83
C VAL A 75 -4.30 -5.03 31.73
N GLN A 76 -3.31 -5.09 30.84
CA GLN A 76 -2.40 -3.96 30.59
C GLN A 76 -3.16 -2.73 30.09
N GLY A 77 -4.04 -2.90 29.10
CA GLY A 77 -4.86 -1.81 28.56
C GLY A 77 -5.70 -1.13 29.64
N ARG A 78 -6.34 -1.90 30.52
CA ARG A 78 -7.10 -1.38 31.67
C ARG A 78 -6.22 -0.62 32.65
N ALA A 79 -5.07 -1.18 33.02
CA ALA A 79 -4.15 -0.57 33.97
C ALA A 79 -3.62 0.78 33.47
N LEU A 80 -3.46 0.94 32.15
CA LEU A 80 -3.06 2.19 31.52
C LEU A 80 -4.23 3.16 31.31
N LEU A 81 -5.42 2.65 30.99
CA LEU A 81 -6.60 3.46 30.70
C LEU A 81 -7.22 4.06 31.97
N GLN A 82 -7.38 3.28 33.03
CA GLN A 82 -8.16 3.67 34.20
C GLN A 82 -7.65 4.98 34.87
N PRO A 83 -6.33 5.17 35.10
CA PRO A 83 -5.83 6.41 35.69
C PRO A 83 -6.06 7.66 34.80
N LEU A 84 -6.06 7.48 33.48
CA LEU A 84 -6.36 8.56 32.54
C LEU A 84 -7.84 8.95 32.61
N LEU A 85 -8.73 7.96 32.68
CA LEU A 85 -10.16 8.21 32.87
C LEU A 85 -10.44 8.88 34.22
N ASP A 86 -9.77 8.46 35.30
CA ASP A 86 -9.90 9.09 36.62
C ASP A 86 -9.48 10.57 36.57
N THR A 87 -8.46 10.90 35.77
CA THR A 87 -8.00 12.30 35.55
C THR A 87 -9.05 13.14 34.82
N VAL A 88 -9.74 12.58 33.82
CA VAL A 88 -10.85 13.26 33.11
C VAL A 88 -12.01 13.58 34.04
N MET A 89 -12.23 12.76 35.07
CA MET A 89 -13.34 12.91 36.01
C MET A 89 -13.06 13.91 37.15
N THR A 90 -11.84 14.46 37.24
CA THR A 90 -11.47 15.48 38.24
C THR A 90 -11.47 16.88 37.63
N GLU A 91 -12.23 17.82 38.21
CA GLU A 91 -12.45 19.18 37.66
C GLU A 91 -11.19 20.08 37.62
N ASP A 92 -10.12 19.72 38.36
CA ASP A 92 -8.93 20.56 38.56
C ASP A 92 -7.75 20.24 37.63
N ASN A 93 -7.80 19.16 36.84
CA ASN A 93 -6.70 18.74 35.98
C ASN A 93 -6.96 19.01 34.49
N ALA A 94 -5.88 19.33 33.75
CA ALA A 94 -5.94 19.41 32.30
C ALA A 94 -6.36 18.05 31.72
N ALA A 95 -7.34 18.04 30.81
CA ALA A 95 -7.80 16.83 30.15
C ALA A 95 -6.63 16.12 29.44
N PRO A 96 -6.49 14.78 29.55
CA PRO A 96 -5.42 14.06 28.88
C PRO A 96 -5.51 14.21 27.35
N SER A 97 -4.35 14.35 26.71
CA SER A 97 -4.17 14.41 25.26
C SER A 97 -4.41 13.06 24.58
N ARG A 98 -4.63 13.07 23.26
CA ARG A 98 -4.82 11.83 22.48
C ARG A 98 -3.60 10.90 22.58
N ILE A 99 -2.39 11.48 22.58
CA ILE A 99 -1.13 10.74 22.73
C ILE A 99 -1.08 9.91 24.02
N GLN A 100 -1.63 10.42 25.13
CA GLN A 100 -1.59 9.72 26.42
C GLN A 100 -2.44 8.44 26.42
N PHE A 101 -3.50 8.35 25.60
CA PHE A 101 -4.34 7.16 25.47
C PHE A 101 -3.76 6.10 24.50
N LYS A 102 -2.72 6.43 23.73
CA LYS A 102 -2.19 5.58 22.67
C LYS A 102 -1.73 4.22 23.18
N GLU A 103 -1.02 4.17 24.32
CA GLU A 103 -0.50 2.92 24.86
C GLU A 103 -1.62 1.97 25.31
N ALA A 104 -2.68 2.52 25.94
CA ALA A 104 -3.85 1.75 26.30
C ALA A 104 -4.58 1.22 25.05
N TYR A 105 -4.73 2.04 24.01
CA TYR A 105 -5.33 1.64 22.74
C TYR A 105 -4.57 0.50 22.07
N GLU A 106 -3.24 0.60 22.01
CA GLU A 106 -2.39 -0.44 21.42
C GLU A 106 -2.46 -1.75 22.20
N ALA A 107 -2.58 -1.71 23.54
CA ALA A 107 -2.75 -2.91 24.34
C ALA A 107 -4.07 -3.64 24.02
N PHE A 108 -5.20 -2.91 23.92
CA PHE A 108 -6.47 -3.52 23.49
C PHE A 108 -6.46 -3.99 22.04
N ARG A 109 -5.78 -3.25 21.13
CA ARG A 109 -5.60 -3.65 19.73
C ARG A 109 -4.82 -4.96 19.64
N LEU A 110 -3.73 -5.07 20.39
CA LEU A 110 -2.93 -6.27 20.46
C LEU A 110 -3.76 -7.46 20.98
N ALA A 111 -4.58 -7.26 22.01
CA ALA A 111 -5.50 -8.29 22.51
C ALA A 111 -6.48 -8.78 21.43
N ALA A 112 -7.11 -7.88 20.68
CA ALA A 112 -8.03 -8.23 19.60
C ALA A 112 -7.33 -8.91 18.40
N VAL A 113 -6.04 -8.65 18.19
CA VAL A 113 -5.23 -9.36 17.18
C VAL A 113 -4.90 -10.79 17.64
N MET A 114 -4.60 -10.97 18.92
CA MET A 114 -4.26 -12.28 19.49
C MET A 114 -5.48 -13.18 19.67
N ASP A 115 -6.62 -12.62 20.06
CA ASP A 115 -7.93 -13.28 20.11
C ASP A 115 -9.03 -12.38 19.50
N PRO A 116 -9.40 -12.64 18.24
CA PRO A 116 -10.45 -11.89 17.54
C PRO A 116 -11.85 -11.96 18.18
N TYR A 117 -12.07 -12.88 19.13
CA TYR A 117 -13.33 -13.05 19.82
C TYR A 117 -13.32 -12.51 21.26
N ASN A 118 -12.23 -11.85 21.68
CA ASN A 118 -12.15 -11.22 22.99
C ASN A 118 -13.11 -10.01 23.05
N ALA A 119 -14.31 -10.25 23.56
CA ALA A 119 -15.40 -9.28 23.59
C ALA A 119 -15.04 -8.00 24.36
N GLU A 120 -14.20 -8.13 25.38
CA GLU A 120 -13.77 -7.01 26.19
C GLU A 120 -12.82 -6.08 25.42
N ALA A 121 -11.79 -6.64 24.77
CA ALA A 121 -10.87 -5.87 23.94
C ALA A 121 -11.61 -5.11 22.83
N LEU A 122 -12.56 -5.78 22.15
CA LEU A 122 -13.36 -5.16 21.09
C LEU A 122 -14.23 -4.01 21.62
N MET A 123 -14.86 -4.19 22.78
CA MET A 123 -15.70 -3.18 23.40
C MET A 123 -14.89 -1.95 23.85
N GLU A 124 -13.72 -2.17 24.46
CA GLU A 124 -12.86 -1.06 24.90
C GLU A 124 -12.23 -0.31 23.72
N LEU A 125 -11.87 -0.99 22.62
CA LEU A 125 -11.44 -0.32 21.39
C LEU A 125 -12.53 0.58 20.82
N GLU A 126 -13.78 0.12 20.79
CA GLU A 126 -14.90 0.94 20.31
C GLU A 126 -15.11 2.18 21.20
N ARG A 127 -15.07 2.01 22.52
CA ARG A 127 -15.20 3.12 23.49
C ARG A 127 -14.06 4.12 23.36
N LEU A 128 -12.82 3.63 23.28
CA LEU A 128 -11.64 4.46 23.22
C LEU A 128 -11.53 5.19 21.88
N SER A 129 -11.92 4.56 20.78
CA SER A 129 -12.01 5.22 19.47
C SER A 129 -12.98 6.42 19.51
N LYS A 130 -14.17 6.23 20.09
CA LYS A 130 -15.15 7.32 20.27
C LYS A 130 -14.63 8.43 21.18
N LEU A 131 -13.91 8.08 22.24
CA LEU A 131 -13.30 9.06 23.14
C LEU A 131 -12.23 9.89 22.42
N LEU A 132 -11.37 9.24 21.64
CA LEU A 132 -10.29 9.92 20.90
C LEU A 132 -10.84 10.90 19.86
N GLU A 133 -11.95 10.57 19.18
CA GLU A 133 -12.63 11.49 18.26
C GLU A 133 -13.10 12.79 18.93
N LEU A 134 -13.47 12.73 20.21
CA LEU A 134 -13.95 13.89 20.98
C LEU A 134 -12.82 14.79 21.51
N LEU A 135 -11.59 14.27 21.61
CA LEU A 135 -10.43 15.04 22.05
C LEU A 135 -9.86 15.88 20.90
N PRO A 136 -9.32 17.08 21.17
CA PRO A 136 -8.66 17.91 20.15
C PRO A 136 -7.40 17.22 19.61
N ASP A 137 -7.03 17.54 18.37
CA ASP A 137 -5.90 16.90 17.67
C ASP A 137 -4.56 17.48 18.15
N ASP A 138 -3.64 16.61 18.60
CA ASP A 138 -2.36 17.01 19.21
C ASP A 138 -1.38 17.66 18.21
N SER A 139 -1.74 17.68 16.92
CA SER A 139 -0.99 18.29 15.81
C SER A 139 -0.84 19.82 15.91
N MET A 140 -1.53 20.47 16.86
CA MET A 140 -1.45 21.92 17.10
C MET A 140 -0.44 22.33 18.18
N GLN A 141 0.22 21.41 18.90
CA GLN A 141 1.12 21.76 20.02
C GLN A 141 2.59 21.30 19.88
N ALA A 142 2.95 20.54 18.84
CA ALA A 142 4.31 20.03 18.66
C ALA A 142 5.09 20.77 17.56
N GLN A 143 5.28 22.08 17.70
CA GLN A 143 6.34 22.83 17.00
C GLN A 143 7.31 23.42 18.02
N THR A 144 8.18 22.58 18.58
CA THR A 144 9.36 23.07 19.32
C THR A 144 10.51 22.06 19.26
N VAL A 145 11.50 22.42 18.43
CA VAL A 145 12.96 22.20 18.56
C VAL A 145 13.46 20.76 18.82
N VAL A 146 14.00 20.14 17.77
CA VAL A 146 15.10 19.16 17.92
C VAL A 146 16.25 19.64 17.03
N GLU A 147 17.28 20.19 17.66
CA GLU A 147 18.61 20.33 17.05
C GLU A 147 19.25 18.94 16.98
N VAL A 148 19.61 18.49 15.78
CA VAL A 148 20.39 17.28 15.59
C VAL A 148 21.85 17.69 15.38
N GLN A 149 22.72 17.30 16.31
CA GLN A 149 24.17 17.34 16.13
C GLN A 149 24.59 16.23 15.15
N GLU A 150 25.26 16.61 14.06
CA GLU A 150 25.94 15.68 13.16
C GLU A 150 27.22 15.15 13.82
N VAL A 151 27.30 13.83 13.99
CA VAL A 151 28.54 13.12 14.33
C VAL A 151 29.11 12.56 13.03
N GLY A 152 30.26 13.07 12.62
CA GLY A 152 30.98 12.60 11.43
C GLY A 152 31.77 11.33 11.72
N GLU A 153 31.50 10.27 10.97
CA GLU A 153 32.40 9.13 10.81
C GLU A 153 32.98 9.15 9.38
N THR A 154 34.31 9.13 9.31
CA THR A 154 35.07 9.04 8.07
C THR A 154 35.37 7.58 7.75
N ASP A 155 35.02 7.12 6.54
CA ASP A 155 35.51 5.85 6.02
C ASP A 155 36.27 6.01 4.69
N ALA A 156 37.31 5.17 4.59
CA ALA A 156 38.39 5.26 3.63
C ALA A 156 38.06 4.54 2.30
N CYS A 157 37.48 5.27 1.35
CA CYS A 157 37.76 5.05 -0.07
C CYS A 157 37.50 6.34 -0.86
N GLY A 158 38.58 6.96 -1.34
CA GLY A 158 38.57 8.30 -1.92
C GLY A 158 37.89 8.42 -3.28
N HIS A 159 36.58 8.62 -3.28
CA HIS A 159 35.85 9.22 -4.41
C HIS A 159 34.85 10.26 -3.91
N ASN A 160 35.26 11.54 -3.94
CA ASN A 160 34.37 12.66 -3.68
C ASN A 160 33.45 12.88 -4.88
N HIS A 161 32.19 12.47 -4.77
CA HIS A 161 31.08 13.10 -5.48
C HIS A 161 30.26 13.92 -4.48
N SER A 162 30.85 15.02 -3.98
CA SER A 162 30.10 16.06 -3.29
C SER A 162 29.39 16.92 -4.32
N HIS A 163 28.20 16.49 -4.77
CA HIS A 163 27.22 17.41 -5.32
C HIS A 163 26.49 18.11 -4.18
N ALA A 164 27.24 18.89 -3.40
CA ALA A 164 26.68 19.95 -2.58
C ALA A 164 26.21 21.06 -3.53
N HIS A 165 25.05 20.87 -4.15
CA HIS A 165 24.33 21.97 -4.77
C HIS A 165 23.85 22.87 -3.65
N ALA A 166 24.41 24.08 -3.60
CA ALA A 166 23.97 25.15 -2.73
C ALA A 166 22.44 25.23 -2.74
N ARG A 167 21.84 25.06 -1.56
CA ARG A 167 20.40 25.10 -1.36
C ARG A 167 19.94 26.54 -1.58
N ALA A 168 19.56 26.86 -2.82
CA ALA A 168 18.76 28.03 -3.12
C ALA A 168 17.47 27.99 -2.27
N PRO A 169 16.95 29.14 -1.81
CA PRO A 169 15.78 29.18 -0.94
C PRO A 169 14.63 28.36 -1.55
N ASP A 170 13.97 27.55 -0.72
CA ASP A 170 12.96 26.53 -1.12
C ASP A 170 11.69 27.11 -1.81
N THR A 171 11.67 28.40 -2.17
CA THR A 171 10.53 29.15 -2.75
C THR A 171 10.51 29.27 -4.28
N GLU A 172 11.55 28.81 -5.01
CA GLU A 172 11.61 28.93 -6.49
C GLU A 172 11.03 27.71 -7.24
N TRP A 173 11.03 26.53 -6.61
CA TRP A 173 10.62 25.28 -7.24
C TRP A 173 9.14 24.99 -6.99
N THR A 174 8.38 24.73 -8.06
CA THR A 174 6.98 24.30 -7.95
C THR A 174 6.87 22.93 -7.27
N ALA A 175 7.80 22.03 -7.59
CA ALA A 175 7.95 20.70 -7.00
C ALA A 175 9.42 20.28 -7.14
N ASP A 176 9.89 19.30 -6.36
CA ASP A 176 11.21 18.73 -6.57
C ASP A 176 11.20 17.74 -7.75
N VAL A 177 10.10 17.01 -7.90
CA VAL A 177 9.88 16.07 -9.02
C VAL A 177 8.53 16.36 -9.67
N ILE A 178 8.53 16.52 -10.99
CA ILE A 178 7.31 16.53 -11.81
C ILE A 178 7.24 15.23 -12.61
N VAL A 179 6.18 14.44 -12.39
CA VAL A 179 5.88 13.22 -13.14
C VAL A 179 4.81 13.54 -14.19
N ILE A 180 5.11 13.28 -15.45
CA ILE A 180 4.22 13.62 -16.58
C ILE A 180 3.46 12.38 -17.00
N GLY A 181 2.17 12.33 -16.72
CA GLY A 181 1.24 11.22 -17.02
C GLY A 181 0.70 10.56 -15.75
N GLY A 182 -0.61 10.53 -15.58
CA GLY A 182 -1.34 9.87 -14.49
C GLY A 182 -1.74 8.42 -14.83
N GLY A 183 -0.87 7.69 -15.52
CA GLY A 183 -1.04 6.26 -15.82
C GLY A 183 -0.32 5.35 -14.81
N ALA A 184 -0.29 4.05 -15.10
CA ALA A 184 0.37 3.04 -14.26
C ALA A 184 1.81 3.43 -13.87
N ALA A 185 2.64 3.81 -14.85
CA ALA A 185 4.03 4.19 -14.62
C ALA A 185 4.14 5.48 -13.78
N GLY A 186 3.31 6.48 -14.04
CA GLY A 186 3.39 7.77 -13.36
C GLY A 186 2.94 7.69 -11.89
N ILE A 187 1.80 7.06 -11.64
CA ILE A 187 1.29 6.85 -10.27
C ILE A 187 2.19 5.90 -9.50
N GLY A 188 2.65 4.80 -10.09
CA GLY A 188 3.59 3.89 -9.44
C GLY A 188 4.93 4.57 -9.10
N THR A 189 5.42 5.47 -9.97
CA THR A 189 6.62 6.25 -9.68
C THR A 189 6.40 7.24 -8.54
N ALA A 190 5.31 8.02 -8.59
CA ALA A 190 4.99 8.99 -7.57
C ALA A 190 4.78 8.32 -6.19
N PHE A 191 4.05 7.21 -6.16
CA PHE A 191 3.92 6.36 -4.97
C PHE A 191 5.27 5.90 -4.45
N SER A 192 6.14 5.38 -5.31
CA SER A 192 7.45 4.88 -4.88
C SER A 192 8.30 6.00 -4.29
N LEU A 193 8.34 7.17 -4.95
CA LEU A 193 9.08 8.34 -4.46
C LEU A 193 8.62 8.78 -3.07
N THR A 194 7.31 8.79 -2.82
CA THR A 194 6.76 9.28 -1.55
C THR A 194 6.76 8.19 -0.48
N ALA A 195 6.09 7.07 -0.73
CA ALA A 195 5.82 6.03 0.27
C ALA A 195 7.01 5.10 0.54
N ILE A 196 7.95 4.95 -0.40
CA ILE A 196 9.10 4.06 -0.25
C ILE A 196 10.38 4.87 0.01
N PHE A 197 10.62 5.93 -0.76
CA PHE A 197 11.84 6.74 -0.64
C PHE A 197 11.69 7.97 0.29
N GLY A 198 10.50 8.22 0.83
CA GLY A 198 10.29 9.23 1.87
C GLY A 198 10.34 10.68 1.37
N LEU A 199 10.16 10.94 0.07
CA LEU A 199 10.00 12.31 -0.41
C LEU A 199 8.68 12.89 0.09
N ASP A 200 8.69 14.17 0.46
CA ASP A 200 7.48 14.90 0.82
C ASP A 200 6.45 14.84 -0.33
N PRO A 201 5.24 14.29 -0.10
CA PRO A 201 4.20 14.22 -1.12
C PRO A 201 3.83 15.56 -1.75
N SER A 202 3.96 16.68 -1.02
CA SER A 202 3.70 18.01 -1.56
C SER A 202 4.73 18.44 -2.61
N ARG A 203 5.93 17.82 -2.60
CA ARG A 203 7.06 18.11 -3.50
C ARG A 203 7.15 17.15 -4.69
N VAL A 204 6.23 16.19 -4.81
CA VAL A 204 6.11 15.28 -5.96
C VAL A 204 4.80 15.55 -6.67
N LEU A 205 4.84 16.19 -7.84
CA LEU A 205 3.65 16.59 -8.59
C LEU A 205 3.44 15.71 -9.82
N VAL A 206 2.29 15.05 -9.90
CA VAL A 206 1.86 14.31 -11.11
C VAL A 206 0.98 15.21 -11.96
N LEU A 207 1.29 15.34 -13.25
CA LEU A 207 0.48 16.07 -14.23
C LEU A 207 -0.19 15.10 -15.19
N GLU A 208 -1.53 15.08 -15.20
CA GLU A 208 -2.32 14.26 -16.12
C GLU A 208 -3.13 15.15 -17.07
N ARG A 209 -3.00 14.90 -18.37
CA ARG A 209 -3.73 15.64 -19.40
C ARG A 209 -5.22 15.34 -19.36
N GLY A 210 -5.59 14.08 -19.15
CA GLY A 210 -6.98 13.65 -19.10
C GLY A 210 -7.72 14.16 -17.87
N GLU A 211 -9.02 13.91 -17.87
CA GLU A 211 -9.89 14.30 -16.78
C GLU A 211 -9.85 13.38 -15.56
N ALA A 212 -9.17 12.24 -15.66
CA ALA A 212 -9.08 11.24 -14.61
C ALA A 212 -7.74 10.50 -14.67
N ILE A 213 -7.35 9.89 -13.55
CA ILE A 213 -6.22 8.95 -13.51
C ILE A 213 -6.53 7.73 -14.39
N GLY A 214 -5.52 7.21 -15.08
CA GLY A 214 -5.65 6.03 -15.93
C GLY A 214 -6.39 6.27 -17.25
N THR A 215 -6.42 7.50 -17.78
CA THR A 215 -7.14 7.89 -19.02
C THR A 215 -7.00 6.89 -20.18
N SER A 216 -5.78 6.37 -20.41
CA SER A 216 -5.54 5.38 -21.47
C SER A 216 -6.29 4.07 -21.24
N PHE A 217 -6.29 3.54 -20.00
CA PHE A 217 -7.02 2.33 -19.66
C PHE A 217 -8.53 2.54 -19.67
N ARG A 218 -9.00 3.71 -19.21
CA ARG A 218 -10.42 4.11 -19.35
C ARG A 218 -10.86 4.24 -20.80
N SER A 219 -9.91 4.38 -21.72
CA SER A 219 -10.17 4.50 -23.15
C SER A 219 -10.10 3.17 -23.91
N TRP A 220 -9.77 2.06 -23.24
CA TRP A 220 -9.80 0.75 -23.88
C TRP A 220 -11.22 0.36 -24.33
N PRO A 221 -11.34 -0.44 -25.40
CA PRO A 221 -12.59 -1.13 -25.68
C PRO A 221 -13.12 -1.88 -24.44
N GLU A 222 -14.43 -1.89 -24.25
CA GLU A 222 -15.08 -2.43 -23.04
C GLU A 222 -14.69 -3.89 -22.78
N GLU A 223 -14.46 -4.68 -23.82
CA GLU A 223 -14.11 -6.09 -23.72
C GLU A 223 -12.59 -6.33 -23.60
N MET A 224 -11.76 -5.30 -23.75
CA MET A 224 -10.30 -5.42 -23.64
C MET A 224 -9.86 -5.69 -22.19
N ARG A 225 -9.03 -6.72 -22.00
CA ARG A 225 -8.49 -7.13 -20.68
C ARG A 225 -6.95 -7.14 -20.69
N PHE A 226 -6.32 -7.25 -19.53
CA PHE A 226 -4.90 -7.58 -19.47
C PHE A 226 -4.61 -8.98 -20.04
N ILE A 227 -3.43 -9.16 -20.65
CA ILE A 227 -2.92 -10.48 -21.04
C ILE A 227 -2.13 -11.14 -19.90
N SER A 228 -1.43 -10.34 -19.11
CA SER A 228 -0.72 -10.77 -17.91
C SER A 228 -1.74 -11.09 -16.82
N PRO A 229 -1.65 -12.27 -16.18
CA PRO A 229 -2.53 -12.60 -15.08
C PRO A 229 -2.10 -11.85 -13.81
N SER A 230 -3.07 -11.32 -13.09
CA SER A 230 -2.92 -10.87 -11.72
C SER A 230 -3.12 -12.02 -10.76
N PHE A 231 -2.22 -12.12 -9.79
CA PHE A 231 -2.25 -13.10 -8.71
C PHE A 231 -1.58 -12.51 -7.46
N ASN A 232 -2.29 -12.54 -6.32
CA ASN A 232 -1.75 -12.01 -5.08
C ASN A 232 -0.80 -13.03 -4.42
N GLN A 233 0.49 -12.90 -4.71
CA GLN A 233 1.55 -13.77 -4.20
C GLN A 233 2.51 -13.08 -3.22
N GLN A 234 2.26 -11.81 -2.87
CA GLN A 234 3.13 -11.04 -1.98
C GLN A 234 3.26 -11.63 -0.57
N GLY A 235 2.33 -12.49 -0.13
CA GLY A 235 2.41 -13.18 1.16
C GLY A 235 3.28 -14.45 1.16
N TRP A 236 3.57 -15.01 -0.01
CA TRP A 236 4.28 -16.30 -0.14
C TRP A 236 5.59 -16.20 -0.91
N THR A 237 5.81 -15.12 -1.66
CA THR A 237 6.98 -14.94 -2.51
C THR A 237 7.52 -13.52 -2.39
N LYS A 238 8.77 -13.31 -2.85
CA LYS A 238 9.35 -11.97 -3.01
C LYS A 238 8.85 -11.24 -4.27
N SER A 239 7.94 -11.84 -5.04
CA SER A 239 7.37 -11.24 -6.24
C SER A 239 6.07 -10.53 -5.91
N PHE A 240 5.83 -9.44 -6.64
CA PHE A 240 4.55 -8.74 -6.63
C PHE A 240 3.60 -9.38 -7.65
N ASP A 241 2.31 -9.11 -7.52
CA ASP A 241 1.33 -9.28 -8.59
C ASP A 241 1.84 -8.58 -9.87
N LEU A 242 1.81 -9.27 -11.00
CA LEU A 242 2.42 -8.80 -12.26
C LEU A 242 1.84 -7.48 -12.77
N ASN A 243 0.59 -7.19 -12.43
CA ASN A 243 -0.05 -5.93 -12.82
C ASN A 243 -0.06 -4.91 -11.68
N SER A 244 0.57 -5.18 -10.54
CA SER A 244 0.67 -4.21 -9.46
C SER A 244 1.65 -3.09 -9.79
N ILE A 245 1.30 -1.85 -9.42
CA ILE A 245 2.17 -0.67 -9.59
C ILE A 245 2.75 -0.15 -8.27
N ALA A 246 2.37 -0.76 -7.14
CA ALA A 246 2.76 -0.32 -5.80
C ALA A 246 2.98 -1.52 -4.87
N HIS A 247 4.08 -1.47 -4.11
CA HIS A 247 4.38 -2.47 -3.09
C HIS A 247 3.21 -2.63 -2.11
N GLY A 248 2.89 -3.86 -1.72
CA GLY A 248 1.78 -4.15 -0.81
C GLY A 248 0.38 -4.07 -1.43
N THR A 249 0.26 -3.81 -2.74
CA THR A 249 -1.03 -3.79 -3.45
C THR A 249 -1.11 -4.92 -4.49
N SER A 250 -2.32 -5.37 -4.82
CA SER A 250 -2.54 -6.38 -5.86
C SER A 250 -3.92 -6.17 -6.51
N PRO A 251 -3.97 -6.00 -7.85
CA PRO A 251 -5.23 -6.02 -8.59
C PRO A 251 -6.05 -7.30 -8.36
N ALA A 252 -5.42 -8.48 -8.23
CA ALA A 252 -6.15 -9.72 -7.91
C ALA A 252 -6.83 -9.66 -6.53
N TYR A 253 -6.21 -8.99 -5.56
CA TYR A 253 -6.81 -8.80 -4.24
C TYR A 253 -7.95 -7.79 -4.28
N THR A 254 -7.72 -6.60 -4.84
CA THR A 254 -8.68 -5.48 -4.84
C THR A 254 -9.87 -5.74 -5.77
N LEU A 255 -9.62 -6.26 -6.98
CA LEU A 255 -10.63 -6.36 -8.03
C LEU A 255 -11.25 -7.77 -8.13
N HIS A 256 -10.71 -8.74 -7.40
CA HIS A 256 -11.07 -10.17 -7.53
C HIS A 256 -11.04 -10.68 -8.98
N ALA A 257 -10.11 -10.16 -9.78
CA ALA A 257 -10.00 -10.45 -11.21
C ALA A 257 -8.57 -10.85 -11.59
N GLN A 258 -8.43 -11.95 -12.33
CA GLN A 258 -7.15 -12.39 -12.87
C GLN A 258 -6.72 -11.56 -14.10
N HIS A 259 -7.66 -11.15 -14.93
CA HIS A 259 -7.39 -10.32 -16.12
C HIS A 259 -8.26 -9.07 -16.06
N PRO A 260 -7.84 -8.00 -15.35
CA PRO A 260 -8.64 -6.79 -15.21
C PRO A 260 -9.02 -6.15 -16.57
N SER A 261 -10.19 -5.51 -16.62
CA SER A 261 -10.54 -4.56 -17.68
C SER A 261 -9.75 -3.28 -17.57
N GLY A 262 -9.77 -2.48 -18.64
CA GLY A 262 -9.19 -1.14 -18.61
C GLY A 262 -9.80 -0.28 -17.50
N THR A 263 -11.13 -0.25 -17.39
CA THR A 263 -11.82 0.50 -16.33
C THR A 263 -11.46 0.01 -14.94
N GLN A 264 -11.52 -1.30 -14.69
CA GLN A 264 -11.15 -1.88 -13.39
C GLN A 264 -9.70 -1.54 -13.00
N TYR A 265 -8.78 -1.60 -13.97
CA TYR A 265 -7.39 -1.28 -13.72
C TYR A 265 -7.17 0.22 -13.47
N ALA A 266 -7.90 1.09 -14.17
CA ALA A 266 -7.85 2.53 -13.93
C ALA A 266 -8.37 2.90 -12.53
N ASP A 267 -9.41 2.22 -12.05
CA ASP A 267 -9.95 2.41 -10.71
C ASP A 267 -8.95 1.94 -9.64
N TYR A 268 -8.31 0.79 -9.84
CA TYR A 268 -7.20 0.32 -8.99
C TYR A 268 -6.05 1.35 -8.89
N ILE A 269 -5.63 1.93 -10.01
CA ILE A 269 -4.57 2.97 -10.00
C ILE A 269 -5.05 4.23 -9.25
N ASN A 270 -6.32 4.60 -9.43
CA ASN A 270 -6.91 5.77 -8.77
C ASN A 270 -6.96 5.57 -7.24
N GLU A 271 -7.40 4.42 -6.77
CA GLU A 271 -7.44 4.08 -5.35
C GLU A 271 -6.05 4.15 -4.69
N ILE A 272 -4.99 3.72 -5.39
CA ILE A 272 -3.62 3.87 -4.90
C ILE A 272 -3.25 5.34 -4.73
N ALA A 273 -3.57 6.17 -5.73
CA ALA A 273 -3.25 7.60 -5.68
C ALA A 273 -4.00 8.30 -4.54
N GLU A 274 -5.27 7.97 -4.33
CA GLU A 274 -6.09 8.52 -3.25
C GLU A 274 -5.60 8.05 -1.88
N ALA A 275 -5.37 6.75 -1.69
CA ALA A 275 -4.88 6.18 -0.43
C ALA A 275 -3.52 6.76 -0.03
N ALA A 276 -2.62 6.95 -1.00
CA ALA A 276 -1.31 7.56 -0.78
C ALA A 276 -1.33 9.11 -0.78
N LYS A 277 -2.52 9.73 -0.96
CA LYS A 277 -2.71 11.19 -1.02
C LYS A 277 -1.73 11.88 -1.98
N LEU A 278 -1.51 11.27 -3.15
CA LEU A 278 -0.57 11.80 -4.13
C LEU A 278 -1.07 13.14 -4.69
N ASN A 279 -0.13 14.08 -4.90
CA ASN A 279 -0.43 15.38 -5.50
C ASN A 279 -0.58 15.22 -7.03
N VAL A 280 -1.82 15.02 -7.48
CA VAL A 280 -2.16 14.85 -8.90
C VAL A 280 -2.96 16.04 -9.42
N GLN A 281 -2.49 16.66 -10.50
CA GLN A 281 -3.21 17.70 -11.24
C GLN A 281 -3.75 17.11 -12.54
N LEU A 282 -5.07 16.92 -12.58
CA LEU A 282 -5.81 16.49 -13.77
C LEU A 282 -5.99 17.66 -14.74
N ARG A 283 -6.44 17.37 -15.96
CA ARG A 283 -6.72 18.37 -17.01
C ARG A 283 -5.56 19.36 -17.23
N THR A 284 -4.33 18.87 -17.12
CA THR A 284 -3.11 19.66 -17.24
C THR A 284 -2.22 19.07 -18.33
N GLU A 285 -2.20 19.73 -19.49
CA GLU A 285 -1.39 19.30 -20.64
C GLU A 285 0.02 19.86 -20.56
N VAL A 286 1.04 19.01 -20.64
CA VAL A 286 2.44 19.47 -20.77
C VAL A 286 2.73 19.80 -22.22
N LEU A 287 3.16 21.05 -22.48
CA LEU A 287 3.45 21.57 -23.82
C LEU A 287 4.93 21.45 -24.17
N SER A 288 5.83 21.65 -23.20
CA SER A 288 7.27 21.56 -23.41
C SER A 288 8.02 21.39 -22.10
N VAL A 289 9.14 20.67 -22.14
CA VAL A 289 10.12 20.56 -21.07
C VAL A 289 11.44 21.12 -21.58
N ALA A 290 12.01 22.11 -20.89
CA ALA A 290 13.28 22.72 -21.25
C ALA A 290 14.22 22.75 -20.04
N PRO A 291 15.52 22.43 -20.20
CA PRO A 291 16.48 22.55 -19.11
C PRO A 291 16.66 24.02 -18.69
N ILE A 292 17.03 24.22 -17.43
CA ILE A 292 17.37 25.54 -16.87
C ILE A 292 18.89 25.62 -16.71
N ASP A 293 19.47 26.76 -17.08
CA ASP A 293 20.88 27.06 -16.80
C ASP A 293 21.13 27.05 -15.28
N GLY A 294 22.05 26.21 -14.83
CA GLY A 294 22.29 25.98 -13.39
C GLY A 294 21.56 24.77 -12.78
N GLY A 295 20.73 24.07 -13.55
CA GLY A 295 20.10 22.80 -13.19
C GLY A 295 18.57 22.86 -13.08
N GLY A 296 17.93 21.71 -13.28
CA GLY A 296 16.46 21.60 -13.27
C GLY A 296 15.80 21.87 -14.62
N PHE A 297 14.47 21.98 -14.61
CA PHE A 297 13.62 22.05 -15.79
C PHE A 297 12.48 23.05 -15.64
N ASN A 298 12.23 23.80 -16.73
CA ASN A 298 11.00 24.53 -16.97
C ASN A 298 10.01 23.61 -17.69
N VAL A 299 8.88 23.33 -17.04
CA VAL A 299 7.78 22.54 -17.59
C VAL A 299 6.64 23.49 -17.91
N ARG A 300 6.44 23.78 -19.19
CA ARG A 300 5.31 24.61 -19.64
C ARG A 300 4.07 23.73 -19.75
N VAL A 301 3.01 24.15 -19.10
CA VAL A 301 1.73 23.43 -19.03
C VAL A 301 0.59 24.31 -19.49
N ARG A 302 -0.49 23.69 -19.95
CA ARG A 302 -1.79 24.31 -20.16
C ARG A 302 -2.80 23.69 -19.21
N ALA A 303 -3.41 24.51 -18.35
CA ALA A 303 -4.46 24.10 -17.42
C ALA A 303 -5.58 25.14 -17.43
N ALA A 304 -6.84 24.70 -17.49
CA ALA A 304 -8.01 25.59 -17.56
C ALA A 304 -7.93 26.69 -18.66
N GLY A 305 -7.23 26.41 -19.77
CA GLY A 305 -7.04 27.36 -20.87
C GLY A 305 -5.88 28.34 -20.69
N GLU A 306 -5.20 28.33 -19.55
CA GLU A 306 -4.05 29.20 -19.26
C GLU A 306 -2.74 28.44 -19.42
N GLU A 307 -1.72 29.11 -19.96
CA GLU A 307 -0.36 28.57 -20.04
C GLU A 307 0.49 29.07 -18.86
N VAL A 308 1.06 28.14 -18.10
CA VAL A 308 1.89 28.42 -16.92
C VAL A 308 3.18 27.62 -17.01
N THR A 309 4.29 28.19 -16.55
CA THR A 309 5.54 27.46 -16.39
C THR A 309 5.72 27.01 -14.95
N LYS A 310 5.85 25.70 -14.75
CA LYS A 310 6.23 25.08 -13.48
C LYS A 310 7.73 24.77 -13.50
N ARG A 311 8.40 24.92 -12.37
CA ARG A 311 9.83 24.59 -12.23
C ARG A 311 10.01 23.34 -11.39
N SER A 312 10.89 22.45 -11.84
CA SER A 312 11.24 21.22 -11.12
C SER A 312 12.71 20.89 -11.20
N ARG A 313 13.26 20.24 -10.18
CA ARG A 313 14.63 19.73 -10.22
C ARG A 313 14.74 18.51 -11.12
N TYR A 314 13.73 17.64 -11.06
CA TYR A 314 13.66 16.42 -11.86
C TYR A 314 12.33 16.32 -12.61
N VAL A 315 12.38 15.68 -13.78
CA VAL A 315 11.20 15.36 -14.57
C VAL A 315 11.21 13.87 -14.90
N VAL A 316 10.09 13.20 -14.64
CA VAL A 316 9.85 11.81 -15.06
C VAL A 316 8.83 11.82 -16.19
N TRP A 317 9.22 11.35 -17.38
CA TRP A 317 8.33 11.24 -18.52
C TRP A 317 7.59 9.89 -18.53
N ALA A 318 6.31 9.90 -18.15
CA ALA A 318 5.45 8.72 -18.05
C ALA A 318 4.17 8.84 -18.92
N ALA A 319 4.25 9.57 -20.04
CA ALA A 319 3.08 9.95 -20.85
C ALA A 319 2.51 8.80 -21.72
N GLY A 320 3.24 7.69 -21.87
CA GLY A 320 2.83 6.55 -22.71
C GLY A 320 2.59 6.94 -24.19
N GLU A 321 1.97 6.03 -24.95
CA GLU A 321 1.73 6.23 -26.39
C GLU A 321 0.31 5.89 -26.89
N PHE A 322 -0.56 5.33 -26.03
CA PHE A 322 -1.91 4.85 -26.43
C PHE A 322 -2.78 5.92 -27.12
N GLN A 323 -2.61 7.18 -26.72
CA GLN A 323 -3.37 8.32 -27.25
C GLN A 323 -2.85 8.83 -28.60
N TYR A 324 -1.74 8.27 -29.10
CA TYR A 324 -1.07 8.64 -30.34
C TYR A 324 -1.02 7.45 -31.31
N PRO A 325 -2.17 6.93 -31.75
CA PRO A 325 -2.18 5.79 -32.68
C PRO A 325 -1.52 6.18 -34.01
N ARG A 326 -0.86 5.20 -34.65
CA ARG A 326 -0.25 5.39 -35.98
C ARG A 326 -1.32 5.28 -37.05
N GLU A 327 -2.12 6.33 -37.17
CA GLU A 327 -3.14 6.48 -38.20
C GLU A 327 -2.53 7.31 -39.36
N SER A 328 -2.41 6.70 -40.54
CA SER A 328 -2.10 7.44 -41.76
C SER A 328 -2.99 6.92 -42.89
N PRO A 329 -3.79 7.79 -43.55
CA PRO A 329 -4.66 7.38 -44.66
C PRO A 329 -3.86 6.85 -45.86
N ASP A 330 -2.57 7.18 -45.92
CA ASP A 330 -1.64 6.78 -46.98
C ASP A 330 -0.74 5.60 -46.57
N ALA A 331 -0.97 4.99 -45.40
CA ALA A 331 -0.16 3.86 -44.94
C ALA A 331 -0.22 2.65 -45.90
N PHE A 332 -1.39 2.42 -46.49
CA PHE A 332 -1.65 1.45 -47.54
C PHE A 332 -2.98 1.78 -48.24
N ALA A 333 -3.21 1.20 -49.42
CA ALA A 333 -4.47 1.39 -50.15
C ALA A 333 -5.67 0.90 -49.31
N GLY A 334 -6.59 1.81 -49.01
CA GLY A 334 -7.75 1.53 -48.15
C GLY A 334 -7.53 1.79 -46.65
N ALA A 335 -6.38 2.31 -46.23
CA ALA A 335 -6.13 2.63 -44.82
C ALA A 335 -7.14 3.66 -44.25
N GLY A 336 -7.62 4.59 -45.07
CA GLY A 336 -8.69 5.53 -44.68
C GLY A 336 -10.05 4.88 -44.37
N LEU A 337 -10.25 3.60 -44.68
CA LEU A 337 -11.44 2.82 -44.30
C LEU A 337 -11.26 2.11 -42.95
N CYS A 338 -10.04 2.10 -42.41
CA CYS A 338 -9.72 1.38 -41.18
C CYS A 338 -10.00 2.25 -39.96
N THR A 339 -10.46 1.62 -38.88
CA THR A 339 -10.55 2.25 -37.55
C THR A 339 -9.48 1.64 -36.66
N HIS A 340 -8.64 2.45 -36.03
CA HIS A 340 -7.62 1.94 -35.11
C HIS A 340 -8.27 1.41 -33.83
N ASN A 341 -7.71 0.34 -33.25
CA ASN A 341 -8.25 -0.32 -32.05
C ASN A 341 -8.52 0.67 -30.88
N SER A 342 -7.63 1.64 -30.68
CA SER A 342 -7.77 2.68 -29.64
C SER A 342 -8.94 3.66 -29.86
N ARG A 343 -9.61 3.62 -31.01
CA ARG A 343 -10.81 4.42 -31.31
C ARG A 343 -12.10 3.64 -31.08
N ILE A 344 -12.02 2.33 -30.93
CA ILE A 344 -13.17 1.47 -30.71
C ILE A 344 -13.54 1.52 -29.22
N ARG A 345 -14.83 1.72 -28.92
CA ARG A 345 -15.34 1.74 -27.54
C ARG A 345 -15.90 0.40 -27.09
N SER A 346 -16.56 -0.30 -27.99
CA SER A 346 -16.94 -1.70 -27.83
C SER A 346 -16.88 -2.36 -29.20
N TRP A 347 -16.38 -3.59 -29.25
CA TRP A 347 -16.41 -4.36 -30.50
C TRP A 347 -17.81 -4.82 -30.90
N LYS A 348 -18.77 -4.86 -29.95
CA LYS A 348 -20.17 -5.21 -30.21
C LYS A 348 -20.95 -4.10 -30.93
N GLU A 349 -20.50 -2.85 -30.79
CA GLU A 349 -21.15 -1.68 -31.38
C GLU A 349 -20.59 -1.34 -32.77
N MET A 350 -19.60 -2.11 -33.24
CA MET A 350 -19.05 -1.93 -34.57
C MET A 350 -20.12 -2.18 -35.64
N PRO A 351 -20.23 -1.33 -36.67
CA PRO A 351 -21.16 -1.55 -37.76
C PRO A 351 -20.59 -2.55 -38.78
N GLY A 352 -21.43 -3.46 -39.25
CA GLY A 352 -21.11 -4.40 -40.33
C GLY A 352 -21.27 -5.86 -39.93
N ASP A 353 -21.34 -6.71 -40.96
CA ASP A 353 -21.52 -8.15 -40.80
C ASP A 353 -20.20 -8.93 -40.99
N GLU A 354 -19.12 -8.26 -41.43
CA GLU A 354 -17.79 -8.85 -41.60
C GLU A 354 -16.70 -7.85 -41.25
N TYR A 355 -15.64 -8.33 -40.59
CA TYR A 355 -14.52 -7.51 -40.15
C TYR A 355 -13.18 -8.01 -40.67
N VAL A 356 -12.29 -7.06 -41.01
CA VAL A 356 -10.90 -7.33 -41.34
C VAL A 356 -10.00 -6.68 -40.30
N LEU A 357 -9.27 -7.49 -39.55
CA LEU A 357 -8.26 -7.03 -38.60
C LEU A 357 -6.91 -6.90 -39.30
N ILE A 358 -6.27 -5.74 -39.21
CA ILE A 358 -4.96 -5.47 -39.81
C ILE A 358 -3.97 -5.18 -38.68
N GLY A 359 -3.04 -6.11 -38.46
CA GLY A 359 -2.10 -6.07 -37.33
C GLY A 359 -2.16 -7.33 -36.48
N GLY A 360 -1.00 -7.76 -35.98
CA GLY A 360 -0.80 -9.05 -35.31
C GLY A 360 0.08 -8.97 -34.08
N CYS A 361 -0.13 -7.96 -33.24
CA CYS A 361 0.53 -7.87 -31.95
C CYS A 361 -0.39 -8.48 -30.87
N ALA A 362 0.18 -9.33 -30.00
CA ALA A 362 -0.40 -9.94 -28.79
C ALA A 362 -1.94 -10.06 -28.70
N ALA A 363 -2.46 -11.29 -28.88
CA ALA A 363 -3.82 -11.75 -28.52
C ALA A 363 -5.05 -10.95 -29.04
N GLU A 364 -4.86 -9.84 -29.76
CA GLU A 364 -5.95 -9.04 -30.36
C GLU A 364 -6.85 -9.83 -31.32
N PRO A 365 -6.32 -10.70 -32.23
CA PRO A 365 -7.17 -11.45 -33.15
C PRO A 365 -8.10 -12.44 -32.46
N GLU A 366 -7.61 -13.10 -31.39
CA GLU A 366 -8.37 -14.11 -30.66
C GLU A 366 -9.48 -13.48 -29.80
N ARG A 367 -9.24 -12.26 -29.28
CA ARG A 367 -10.21 -11.52 -28.47
C ARG A 367 -11.28 -10.80 -29.29
N LEU A 368 -10.94 -10.32 -30.49
CA LEU A 368 -11.93 -9.81 -31.44
C LEU A 368 -12.88 -10.94 -31.89
N ALA A 369 -12.32 -12.11 -32.22
CA ALA A 369 -13.10 -13.28 -32.61
C ALA A 369 -14.02 -13.83 -31.49
N LEU A 370 -13.69 -13.58 -30.21
CA LEU A 370 -14.52 -13.96 -29.07
C LEU A 370 -15.57 -12.91 -28.68
N SER A 371 -15.47 -11.67 -29.20
CA SER A 371 -16.33 -10.55 -28.81
C SER A 371 -17.35 -10.16 -29.88
N SER A 372 -17.15 -10.52 -31.15
CA SER A 372 -18.15 -10.36 -32.21
C SER A 372 -18.65 -11.70 -32.73
N ASP A 373 -19.96 -11.88 -32.85
CA ASP A 373 -20.57 -13.03 -33.53
C ASP A 373 -20.38 -13.00 -35.07
N ALA A 374 -19.78 -11.92 -35.59
CA ALA A 374 -19.56 -11.70 -37.00
C ALA A 374 -18.28 -12.39 -37.53
N PRO A 375 -18.31 -12.90 -38.77
CA PRO A 375 -17.12 -13.38 -39.46
C PRO A 375 -15.96 -12.38 -39.43
N THR A 376 -14.81 -12.81 -38.89
CA THR A 376 -13.60 -11.97 -38.76
C THR A 376 -12.43 -12.60 -39.52
N ARG A 377 -11.77 -11.82 -40.38
CA ARG A 377 -10.53 -12.20 -41.08
C ARG A 377 -9.35 -11.39 -40.54
N ALA A 378 -8.23 -12.04 -40.26
CA ALA A 378 -7.01 -11.36 -39.78
C ALA A 378 -5.93 -11.32 -40.87
N LEU A 379 -5.42 -10.13 -41.18
CA LEU A 379 -4.26 -9.88 -42.03
C LEU A 379 -3.04 -9.57 -41.17
N LEU A 380 -2.10 -10.52 -41.14
CA LEU A 380 -0.92 -10.48 -40.28
C LEU A 380 0.34 -10.37 -41.12
N ARG A 381 1.22 -9.41 -40.80
CA ARG A 381 2.53 -9.28 -41.46
C ARG A 381 3.46 -10.47 -41.17
N ALA A 382 3.28 -11.11 -40.01
CA ALA A 382 3.89 -12.38 -39.62
C ALA A 382 2.93 -13.09 -38.65
N PRO A 383 2.84 -14.43 -38.64
CA PRO A 383 2.00 -15.14 -37.69
C PRO A 383 2.51 -14.86 -36.25
N PRO A 384 1.64 -14.55 -35.28
CA PRO A 384 2.03 -14.44 -33.89
C PRO A 384 2.62 -15.80 -33.46
N ARG A 385 3.69 -15.76 -32.66
CA ARG A 385 4.09 -16.95 -31.89
C ARG A 385 2.99 -17.18 -30.86
N ALA A 386 1.95 -17.90 -31.24
CA ALA A 386 0.95 -18.38 -30.31
C ALA A 386 1.69 -19.24 -29.27
N LEU A 387 1.62 -18.87 -27.99
CA LEU A 387 1.85 -19.84 -26.93
C LEU A 387 0.70 -20.85 -27.05
N ALA A 388 0.95 -21.93 -27.79
CA ALA A 388 0.05 -23.07 -27.80
C ALA A 388 -0.16 -23.51 -26.34
N SER A 389 -1.43 -23.67 -25.96
CA SER A 389 -1.96 -24.08 -24.65
C SER A 389 -2.22 -22.98 -23.59
N SER A 390 -3.25 -22.17 -23.82
CA SER A 390 -4.23 -21.93 -22.75
C SER A 390 -5.62 -21.88 -23.36
N PRO A 391 -6.58 -22.72 -22.91
CA PRO A 391 -7.94 -22.63 -23.40
C PRO A 391 -8.51 -21.26 -23.03
N ALA A 392 -9.20 -20.64 -23.97
CA ALA A 392 -10.04 -19.47 -23.71
C ALA A 392 -10.92 -19.73 -22.46
N PRO A 393 -11.22 -18.70 -21.64
CA PRO A 393 -12.06 -18.87 -20.47
C PRO A 393 -13.50 -19.08 -20.94
N THR A 394 -13.88 -20.32 -21.19
CA THR A 394 -15.28 -20.73 -21.09
C THR A 394 -15.75 -20.44 -19.67
N ALA A 395 -16.98 -19.94 -19.54
CA ALA A 395 -17.78 -19.70 -18.33
C ALA A 395 -17.31 -20.42 -17.04
N PRO A 396 -17.44 -19.78 -15.85
CA PRO A 396 -16.80 -20.22 -14.61
C PRO A 396 -17.09 -21.69 -14.34
N SER A 397 -16.09 -22.53 -14.61
CA SER A 397 -16.11 -23.91 -14.21
C SER A 397 -15.79 -23.95 -12.70
N PRO A 398 -16.50 -24.75 -11.91
CA PRO A 398 -16.26 -24.82 -10.46
C PRO A 398 -14.80 -25.20 -10.21
N PRO A 399 -14.18 -24.72 -9.12
CA PRO A 399 -12.76 -24.87 -8.87
C PRO A 399 -12.37 -26.35 -8.93
N ARG A 400 -11.58 -26.73 -9.95
CA ARG A 400 -11.03 -28.08 -10.05
C ARG A 400 -9.97 -28.24 -8.96
N ALA A 401 -10.37 -28.86 -7.85
CA ALA A 401 -9.58 -29.20 -6.67
C ALA A 401 -8.34 -30.09 -6.92
N HIS A 402 -8.01 -30.43 -8.16
CA HIS A 402 -7.02 -31.47 -8.48
C HIS A 402 -5.56 -31.02 -8.65
N ARG A 403 -5.23 -29.72 -8.53
CA ARG A 403 -3.83 -29.25 -8.52
C ARG A 403 -3.29 -28.79 -7.17
N VAL A 404 -4.15 -28.67 -6.16
CA VAL A 404 -3.72 -28.36 -4.78
C VAL A 404 -3.39 -29.65 -4.01
N ALA A 405 -4.02 -30.76 -4.37
CA ALA A 405 -3.75 -32.07 -3.74
C ALA A 405 -2.33 -32.61 -3.98
N SER A 406 -1.66 -32.25 -5.09
CA SER A 406 -0.30 -32.74 -5.36
C SER A 406 0.80 -32.01 -4.58
N VAL A 407 0.49 -30.88 -3.93
CA VAL A 407 1.42 -30.13 -3.08
C VAL A 407 1.21 -30.46 -1.59
N LEU A 408 0.05 -31.03 -1.22
CA LEU A 408 -0.28 -31.42 0.15
C LEU A 408 -0.15 -32.94 0.40
N SER A 409 0.50 -33.68 -0.50
CA SER A 409 0.67 -35.14 -0.40
C SER A 409 2.09 -35.62 -0.74
N ALA A 410 3.09 -34.75 -0.63
CA ALA A 410 4.50 -35.12 -0.73
C ALA A 410 5.22 -34.79 0.57
#